data_AF-A0A5S4T5D9-F1
#
_entry.id   AF-A0A5S4T5D9-F1
#
_cell.length_a   1.000
_cell.length_b   1.000
_cell.length_c   1.000
_cell.angle_alpha   90.00
_cell.angle_beta   90.00
_cell.angle_gamma   90.00
#
_symmetry.space_group_name_H-M   'P 1'
#
loop_
_entity.id
_entity.type
_entity.pdbx_description
1 polymer ?
#
loop_
_entity_poly.entity_id
_entity_poly.type
_entity_poly.pdbx_seq_one_letter_code
_entity_poly.pdbx_strand_id
1 'polypeptide(L)'
;SKVGNGILPLAGIIAMGMTPALLVVTRGRLIRMIIFGSLLLPLFLLSGTMIAPFATELAKKVGAFPAGASAGSLITHSTLEGPMEKIFGYVIGQATTGQIASIITLIIFVAIYLGLFAWYANQMKARNAEYAKTMK
;
A
#
# COMPACT_ATOMS: atom_id res chain seq x y z
N SER A 1 -19.00 8.99 -7.30
CA SER A 1 -18.13 10.16 -7.03
C SER A 1 -17.03 10.19 -8.08
N LYS A 2 -16.91 11.27 -8.87
CA LYS A 2 -15.86 11.43 -9.91
C LYS A 2 -14.52 11.85 -9.30
N VAL A 3 -14.06 11.14 -8.26
CA VAL A 3 -12.79 11.39 -7.59
C VAL A 3 -12.05 10.06 -7.42
N GLY A 4 -11.79 9.33 -8.51
CA GLY A 4 -10.86 8.18 -8.59
C GLY A 4 -10.97 7.04 -7.55
N ASN A 5 -11.91 7.09 -6.62
CA ASN A 5 -11.98 6.29 -5.40
C ASN A 5 -13.43 5.92 -5.12
N GLY A 6 -13.67 4.62 -4.95
CA GLY A 6 -14.98 4.06 -4.60
C GLY A 6 -15.09 3.63 -3.13
N ILE A 7 -14.03 3.81 -2.34
CA ILE A 7 -13.94 3.31 -0.97
C ILE A 7 -14.21 4.42 0.05
N LEU A 8 -15.04 4.13 1.03
CA LEU A 8 -15.23 5.00 2.18
C LEU A 8 -13.97 5.02 3.06
N PRO A 9 -13.51 6.21 3.51
CA PRO A 9 -12.42 6.32 4.45
C PRO A 9 -12.84 5.77 5.82
N LEU A 10 -12.73 4.46 5.99
CA LEU A 10 -12.94 3.80 7.26
C LEU A 10 -11.73 4.09 8.15
N ALA A 11 -11.98 4.70 9.32
CA ALA A 11 -10.95 5.01 10.31
C ALA A 11 -10.09 3.79 10.69
N GLY A 12 -10.64 2.58 10.59
CA GLY A 12 -9.94 1.32 10.83
C GLY A 12 -8.76 1.04 9.90
N ILE A 13 -8.79 1.51 8.64
CA ILE A 13 -7.71 1.31 7.65
C ILE A 13 -6.42 2.00 8.12
N ILE A 14 -6.56 3.24 8.59
CA ILE A 14 -5.41 4.04 9.06
C ILE A 14 -4.92 3.51 10.41
N ALA A 15 -5.85 3.18 11.30
CA ALA A 15 -5.56 2.80 12.68
C ALA A 15 -4.74 1.51 12.81
N MET A 16 -4.98 0.51 11.95
CA MET A 16 -4.33 -0.80 12.07
C MET A 16 -2.92 -0.85 11.48
N GLY A 17 -2.70 -0.35 10.26
CA GLY A 17 -1.40 -0.46 9.57
C GLY A 17 -0.52 0.80 9.66
N MET A 18 -1.12 1.98 9.57
CA MET A 18 -0.36 3.24 9.41
C MET A 18 0.03 3.89 10.74
N THR A 19 -0.89 3.92 11.71
CA THR A 19 -0.68 4.57 13.00
C THR A 19 0.57 4.07 13.75
N PRO A 20 0.86 2.76 13.87
CA PRO A 20 2.09 2.32 14.53
C PRO A 20 3.36 2.76 13.79
N ALA A 21 3.37 2.70 12.46
CA ALA A 21 4.50 3.17 11.65
C ALA A 21 4.73 4.68 11.83
N LEU A 22 3.66 5.48 11.81
CA LEU A 22 3.72 6.92 12.02
C LEU A 22 4.16 7.27 13.44
N LEU A 23 3.72 6.52 14.45
CA LEU A 23 4.15 6.70 15.83
C LEU A 23 5.67 6.53 15.96
N VAL A 24 6.23 5.48 15.35
CA VAL A 24 7.67 5.19 15.35
C VAL A 24 8.47 6.25 14.57
N VAL A 25 8.01 6.62 13.37
CA VAL A 25 8.72 7.57 12.49
C VAL A 25 8.67 9.00 13.04
N THR A 26 7.52 9.43 13.56
CA THR A 26 7.34 10.79 14.08
C THR A 26 7.67 10.92 15.57
N ARG A 27 7.98 9.81 16.25
CA ARG A 27 8.22 9.73 17.69
C ARG A 27 7.05 10.29 18.52
N GLY A 28 5.81 10.03 18.09
CA GLY A 28 4.60 10.50 18.77
C GLY A 28 4.27 11.98 18.59
N ARG A 29 4.88 12.69 17.63
CA ARG A 29 4.53 14.09 17.32
C ARG A 29 3.22 14.14 16.53
N LEU A 30 2.11 14.41 17.23
CA LEU A 30 0.75 14.40 16.68
C LEU A 30 0.57 15.20 15.38
N ILE A 31 1.07 16.45 15.32
CA ILE A 31 0.94 17.29 14.11
C ILE A 31 1.60 16.62 12.90
N ARG A 32 2.77 16.01 13.07
CA ARG A 32 3.45 15.29 11.99
C ARG A 32 2.67 14.06 11.57
N MET A 33 2.09 13.34 12.53
CA MET A 33 1.25 12.17 12.24
C MET A 33 0.01 12.55 11.43
N ILE A 34 -0.64 13.67 11.74
CA ILE A 34 -1.81 14.15 10.99
C ILE A 34 -1.42 14.51 9.56
N ILE A 35 -0.30 15.21 9.36
CA ILE A 35 0.18 15.58 8.02
C ILE A 35 0.51 14.34 7.18
N PHE A 36 1.24 13.38 7.75
CA PHE A 36 1.54 12.15 7.02
C PHE A 36 0.27 11.32 6.77
N GLY A 37 -0.62 11.24 7.75
CA GLY A 37 -1.90 10.53 7.63
C GLY A 37 -2.80 11.12 6.55
N SER A 38 -2.90 12.45 6.46
CA SER A 38 -3.72 13.11 5.44
C SER A 38 -3.16 12.97 4.03
N LEU A 39 -1.83 12.91 3.87
CA LEU A 39 -1.17 12.67 2.58
C LEU A 39 -1.27 11.20 2.15
N LEU A 40 -1.17 10.26 3.09
CA LEU A 40 -1.21 8.83 2.79
C LEU A 40 -2.63 8.32 2.59
N LEU A 41 -3.62 8.86 3.32
CA LEU A 41 -5.02 8.47 3.20
C LEU A 41 -5.52 8.37 1.73
N PRO A 42 -5.36 9.38 0.86
CA PRO A 42 -5.81 9.27 -0.53
C PRO A 42 -5.11 8.15 -1.30
N LEU A 43 -3.83 7.89 -1.05
CA LEU A 43 -3.07 6.80 -1.68
C LEU A 43 -3.63 5.43 -1.28
N PHE A 44 -3.98 5.25 -0.01
CA PHE A 44 -4.58 4.02 0.49
C PHE A 44 -5.97 3.76 -0.11
N LEU A 45 -6.80 4.80 -0.21
CA LEU A 45 -8.14 4.69 -0.79
C LEU A 45 -8.09 4.36 -2.29
N LEU A 46 -7.16 4.98 -3.02
CA LEU A 46 -6.91 4.70 -4.42
C LEU A 46 -6.47 3.24 -4.63
N SER A 47 -5.46 2.81 -3.87
CA SER A 47 -4.94 1.44 -3.91
C SER A 47 -6.03 0.39 -3.64
N GLY A 48 -6.88 0.62 -2.63
CA GLY A 48 -8.02 -0.25 -2.35
C GLY A 48 -9.04 -0.27 -3.50
N THR A 49 -9.30 0.88 -4.15
CA THR A 49 -10.25 0.97 -5.27
C THR A 49 -9.76 0.18 -6.48
N MET A 50 -8.46 0.26 -6.78
CA MET A 50 -7.86 -0.47 -7.90
C MET A 50 -7.92 -1.99 -7.73
N ILE A 51 -7.89 -2.49 -6.48
CA ILE A 51 -7.91 -3.94 -6.19
C ILE A 51 -9.32 -4.49 -5.98
N ALA A 52 -10.29 -3.63 -5.66
CA ALA A 52 -11.68 -4.02 -5.47
C ALA A 52 -12.25 -4.95 -6.57
N PRO A 53 -12.06 -4.71 -7.89
CA PRO A 53 -12.55 -5.62 -8.91
C PRO A 53 -11.87 -7.00 -8.86
N PHE A 54 -10.56 -7.05 -8.66
CA PHE A 54 -9.81 -8.31 -8.57
C PHE A 54 -10.26 -9.15 -7.38
N ALA A 55 -10.36 -8.54 -6.19
CA ALA A 55 -10.82 -9.23 -5.00
C ALA A 55 -12.28 -9.71 -5.13
N THR A 56 -13.13 -8.94 -5.82
CA THR A 56 -14.52 -9.31 -6.10
C THR A 56 -14.63 -10.49 -7.06
N GLU A 57 -13.85 -10.49 -8.15
CA GLU A 57 -13.80 -11.62 -9.09
C GLU A 57 -13.28 -12.89 -8.43
N LEU A 58 -12.25 -12.77 -7.58
CA LEU A 58 -11.75 -13.90 -6.81
C LEU A 58 -12.82 -14.45 -5.87
N ALA A 59 -13.51 -13.59 -5.13
CA ALA A 59 -14.59 -14.00 -4.22
C ALA A 59 -15.74 -14.71 -4.97
N LYS A 60 -16.10 -14.26 -6.18
CA LYS A 60 -17.08 -14.94 -7.03
C LYS A 60 -16.59 -16.32 -7.49
N LYS A 61 -15.32 -16.44 -7.91
CA LYS A 61 -14.73 -17.72 -8.35
C LYS A 61 -14.66 -18.76 -7.24
N VAL A 62 -14.42 -18.35 -6.00
CA VAL A 62 -14.35 -19.27 -4.84
C VAL A 62 -15.69 -19.45 -4.12
N GLY A 63 -16.78 -18.87 -4.64
CA GLY A 63 -18.11 -18.96 -4.03
C GLY A 63 -18.26 -18.19 -2.70
N ALA A 64 -17.29 -17.35 -2.34
CA ALA A 64 -17.33 -16.53 -1.12
C ALA A 64 -18.04 -15.17 -1.33
N PHE A 65 -18.64 -14.95 -2.50
CA PHE A 65 -19.39 -13.73 -2.76
C PHE A 65 -20.77 -13.80 -2.07
N PRO A 66 -21.17 -12.78 -1.29
CA PRO A 66 -22.41 -12.83 -0.53
C PRO A 66 -23.63 -12.95 -1.45
N ALA A 67 -24.50 -13.94 -1.18
CA ALA A 67 -25.66 -14.28 -2.02
C ALA A 67 -26.73 -13.17 -2.12
N GLY A 68 -26.66 -12.12 -1.30
CA GLY A 68 -27.56 -10.97 -1.30
C GLY A 68 -26.90 -9.63 -1.66
N ALA A 69 -25.66 -9.65 -2.15
CA ALA A 69 -24.94 -8.43 -2.46
C ALA A 69 -25.49 -7.79 -3.74
N SER A 70 -25.71 -6.46 -3.72
CA SER A 70 -26.23 -5.75 -4.90
C SER A 70 -25.27 -5.90 -6.09
N ALA A 71 -25.79 -5.88 -7.32
CA ALA A 71 -25.03 -6.13 -8.54
C ALA A 71 -23.82 -5.19 -8.76
N GLY A 72 -23.75 -4.07 -8.02
CA GLY A 72 -22.63 -3.11 -8.04
C GLY A 72 -21.72 -3.15 -6.81
N SER A 73 -21.90 -4.10 -5.89
CA SER A 73 -21.07 -4.21 -4.68
C SER A 73 -19.69 -4.79 -5.01
N LEU A 74 -18.64 -4.10 -4.56
CA LEU A 74 -17.27 -4.54 -4.68
C LEU A 74 -16.73 -4.92 -3.30
N ILE A 75 -16.05 -6.06 -3.24
CA ILE A 75 -15.29 -6.49 -2.07
C ILE A 75 -13.90 -5.92 -2.20
N THR A 76 -13.46 -5.20 -1.18
CA THR A 76 -12.10 -4.69 -1.07
C THR A 76 -11.58 -4.98 0.33
N HIS A 77 -10.26 -5.02 0.48
CA HIS A 77 -9.61 -5.38 1.72
C HIS A 77 -9.32 -4.13 2.55
N SER A 78 -9.77 -4.08 3.80
CA SER A 78 -9.69 -2.87 4.65
C SER A 78 -8.36 -2.73 5.40
N THR A 79 -7.74 -3.83 5.83
CA THR A 79 -6.39 -3.82 6.43
C THR A 79 -5.33 -3.78 5.33
N LEU A 80 -5.15 -2.62 4.70
CA LEU A 80 -4.10 -2.41 3.72
C LEU A 80 -2.77 -2.21 4.47
N GLU A 81 -1.91 -3.21 4.41
CA GLU A 81 -0.48 -3.07 4.69
C GLU A 81 0.20 -2.79 3.33
N GLY A 82 0.88 -1.64 3.16
CA GLY A 82 1.63 -1.33 1.94
C GLY A 82 0.78 -0.91 0.72
N PRO A 83 0.40 0.38 0.59
CA PRO A 83 -0.43 0.85 -0.52
C PRO A 83 0.31 0.78 -1.86
N MET A 84 1.64 0.92 -1.83
CA MET A 84 2.53 0.90 -2.99
C MET A 84 2.70 -0.51 -3.54
N GLU A 85 2.84 -1.51 -2.67
CA GLU A 85 2.97 -2.93 -3.01
C GLU A 85 1.72 -3.46 -3.72
N LYS A 86 0.56 -2.90 -3.36
CA LYS A 86 -0.73 -3.21 -3.98
C LYS A 86 -0.92 -2.56 -5.35
N ILE A 87 -0.53 -1.29 -5.49
CA ILE A 87 -0.46 -0.64 -6.80
C ILE A 87 0.50 -1.41 -7.71
N PHE A 88 1.62 -1.87 -7.16
CA PHE A 88 2.57 -2.73 -7.85
C PHE A 88 1.96 -4.08 -8.28
N GLY A 89 1.25 -4.77 -7.39
CA GLY A 89 0.50 -5.99 -7.72
C GLY A 89 -0.54 -5.78 -8.83
N TYR A 90 -1.23 -4.64 -8.82
CA TYR A 90 -2.16 -4.26 -9.89
C TYR A 90 -1.42 -4.06 -11.23
N VAL A 91 -0.28 -3.37 -11.23
CA VAL A 91 0.56 -3.19 -12.44
C VAL A 91 1.10 -4.53 -12.96
N ILE A 92 1.46 -5.47 -12.09
CA ILE A 92 1.83 -6.85 -12.47
C ILE A 92 0.65 -7.57 -13.15
N GLY A 93 -0.54 -7.46 -12.56
CA GLY A 93 -1.76 -8.04 -13.13
C GLY A 93 -2.01 -7.53 -14.55
N GLN A 94 -1.87 -6.21 -14.76
CA GLN A 94 -1.98 -5.62 -16.10
C GLN A 94 -0.81 -6.01 -17.02
N ALA A 95 0.42 -6.09 -16.53
CA ALA A 95 1.58 -6.55 -17.32
C ALA A 95 1.38 -7.98 -17.86
N THR A 96 0.71 -8.85 -17.08
CA THR A 96 0.38 -10.23 -17.49
C THR A 96 -0.67 -10.28 -18.61
N THR A 97 -1.44 -9.20 -18.82
CA THR A 97 -2.38 -9.06 -19.96
C THR A 97 -1.70 -8.62 -21.26
N GLY A 98 -0.37 -8.47 -21.29
CA GLY A 98 0.41 -8.20 -22.51
C GLY A 98 0.61 -6.71 -22.84
N GLN A 99 0.30 -5.80 -21.92
CA GLN A 99 0.58 -4.37 -22.10
C GLN A 99 2.07 -4.07 -21.90
N ILE A 100 2.78 -3.78 -22.99
CA ILE A 100 4.23 -3.48 -23.01
C ILE A 100 4.59 -2.31 -22.06
N ALA A 101 3.73 -1.29 -21.99
CA ALA A 101 3.93 -0.15 -21.10
C ALA A 101 3.98 -0.56 -19.61
N SER A 102 3.12 -1.49 -19.19
CA SER A 102 3.06 -1.99 -17.82
C SER A 102 4.31 -2.79 -17.44
N ILE A 103 4.90 -3.52 -18.39
CA ILE A 103 6.14 -4.27 -18.19
C ILE A 103 7.32 -3.33 -17.96
N ILE A 104 7.43 -2.25 -18.75
CA ILE A 104 8.49 -1.24 -18.58
C ILE A 104 8.33 -0.53 -17.23
N THR A 105 7.10 -0.13 -16.88
CA THR A 105 6.82 0.47 -15.57
C THR A 105 7.18 -0.48 -14.42
N LEU A 106 6.92 -1.78 -14.57
CA LEU A 106 7.28 -2.80 -13.59
C LEU A 106 8.79 -2.86 -13.36
N ILE A 107 9.58 -2.93 -14.43
CA ILE A 107 11.05 -3.02 -14.36
C ILE A 107 11.63 -1.78 -13.67
N ILE A 108 11.17 -0.58 -14.06
CA ILE A 108 11.61 0.69 -13.46
C ILE A 108 11.26 0.71 -11.96
N PHE A 109 10.05 0.31 -11.62
CA PHE A 109 9.60 0.30 -10.24
C PHE A 109 10.41 -0.68 -9.38
N VAL A 110 10.68 -1.90 -9.87
CA VAL A 110 11.53 -2.88 -9.18
C VAL A 110 12.94 -2.34 -8.98
N ALA A 111 13.53 -1.72 -10.00
CA ALA A 111 14.87 -1.14 -9.91
C ALA A 111 14.94 -0.03 -8.85
N ILE A 112 13.93 0.86 -8.81
CA ILE A 112 13.84 1.92 -7.80
C ILE A 112 13.61 1.34 -6.41
N TYR A 113 12.71 0.36 -6.27
CA TYR A 113 12.40 -0.26 -4.98
C TYR A 113 13.62 -0.96 -4.38
N LEU A 114 14.32 -1.78 -5.17
CA LEU A 114 15.54 -2.46 -4.76
C LEU A 114 16.68 -1.47 -4.49
N GLY A 115 16.79 -0.41 -5.30
CA GLY A 115 17.77 0.66 -5.10
C GLY A 115 17.58 1.39 -3.76
N LEU A 116 16.35 1.80 -3.47
CA LEU A 116 15.99 2.42 -2.19
C LEU A 116 16.20 1.48 -1.02
N PHE A 117 15.84 0.20 -1.17
CA PHE A 117 16.06 -0.82 -0.14
C PHE A 117 17.56 -1.04 0.14
N ALA A 118 18.38 -1.17 -0.90
CA ALA A 118 19.83 -1.33 -0.75
C ALA A 118 20.47 -0.10 -0.10
N TRP A 119 20.06 1.10 -0.52
CA TRP A 119 20.51 2.36 0.10
C TRP A 119 20.13 2.43 1.58
N TYR A 120 18.88 2.12 1.92
CA TYR A 120 18.41 2.12 3.30
C TYR A 120 19.14 1.07 4.16
N ALA A 121 19.36 -0.13 3.62
CA ALA A 121 20.11 -1.18 4.29
C ALA A 121 21.56 -0.76 4.58
N ASN A 122 22.20 -0.05 3.65
CA ASN A 122 23.55 0.50 3.84
C ASN A 122 23.57 1.58 4.92
N GLN A 123 22.60 2.49 4.94
CA GLN A 123 22.44 3.50 6.00
C GLN A 123 22.25 2.87 7.39
N MET A 124 21.44 1.81 7.46
CA MET A 124 21.20 1.10 8.72
C MET A 124 22.45 0.37 9.22
N LYS A 125 23.25 -0.21 8.33
CA LYS A 125 24.56 -0.81 8.67
C LYS A 125 25.55 0.24 9.19
N ALA A 126 25.63 1.39 8.52
CA ALA A 126 26.48 2.50 8.95
C ALA A 126 26.09 3.00 10.35
N ARG A 127 24.79 3.22 10.59
CA ARG A 127 24.27 3.61 11.90
C ARG A 127 24.53 2.57 12.99
N ASN A 128 24.36 1.28 12.69
CA ASN A 128 24.64 0.21 13.65
C ASN A 128 26.13 0.11 14.00
N ALA A 129 27.03 0.40 13.05
CA ALA A 129 28.46 0.46 13.31
C ALA A 129 28.84 1.63 14.24
N GLU A 130 28.15 2.77 14.16
CA GLU A 130 28.31 3.87 15.11
C GLU A 130 27.79 3.53 16.52
N TYR A 131 26.63 2.88 16.62
CA TYR A 131 26.11 2.40 17.90
C TYR A 131 27.04 1.37 18.56
N ALA A 132 27.62 0.46 17.78
CA ALA A 132 28.58 -0.52 18.30
C ALA A 132 29.87 0.12 18.85
N LYS A 133 30.26 1.31 18.36
CA LYS A 133 31.42 2.07 18.85
C LYS A 133 31.12 2.86 20.12
N THR A 134 29.86 3.22 20.36
CA THR A 134 29.43 4.00 21.54
C THR A 134 29.03 3.13 22.73
N MET A 135 28.86 1.82 22.53
CA MET A 135 28.61 0.83 23.58
C MET A 135 29.88 0.10 24.08
N LYS A 136 31.06 0.47 23.59
CA LYS A 136 32.36 0.10 24.17
C LYS A 136 32.91 1.26 24.98
#